data_AF-A0A7C2P0Q5-F1
#
_entry.id   AF-A0A7C2P0Q5-F1
#
_cell.length_a   1.000
_cell.length_b   1.000
_cell.length_c   1.000
_cell.angle_alpha   90.00
_cell.angle_beta   90.00
_cell.angle_gamma   90.00
#
_symmetry.space_group_name_H-M   'P 1'
#
loop_
_entity.id
_entity.type
_entity.pdbx_description
1 polymer ?
#
loop_
_entity_poly.entity_id
_entity_poly.type
_entity_poly.pdbx_seq_one_letter_code
_entity_poly.pdbx_strand_id
1 'polypeptide(L)'
;MERLKRAVVEAVRINGFVLFVVVSATYFTYLVASSDLGKAIAEFVVQRGLLKMKFMIIVNVIYLIMGCFMDNIAILLLTILMFAPTIKALQIDLVWFGIVAVVNV
;
A
#
# COMPACT_ATOMS: atom_id res chain seq x y z
N MET A 1 0.08 -34.44 -19.42
CA MET A 1 -0.81 -33.29 -19.70
C MET A 1 -1.64 -32.82 -18.50
N GLU A 2 -2.19 -33.73 -17.67
CA GLU A 2 -2.94 -33.41 -16.44
C GLU A 2 -2.23 -32.43 -15.47
N ARG A 3 -0.93 -32.64 -15.22
CA ARG A 3 -0.14 -31.77 -14.34
C ARG A 3 0.05 -30.36 -14.89
N LEU A 4 0.19 -30.23 -16.21
CA LEU A 4 0.31 -28.93 -16.88
C LEU A 4 -1.01 -28.14 -16.77
N LYS A 5 -2.15 -28.80 -16.99
CA LYS A 5 -3.48 -28.17 -16.83
C LYS A 5 -3.69 -27.65 -15.41
N ARG A 6 -3.34 -28.45 -14.39
CA ARG A 6 -3.41 -28.03 -12.99
C ARG A 6 -2.52 -26.82 -12.69
N ALA A 7 -1.25 -26.86 -13.12
CA ALA A 7 -0.32 -25.76 -12.91
C ALA A 7 -0.81 -24.44 -13.56
N VAL A 8 -1.37 -24.52 -14.77
CA VAL A 8 -1.93 -23.35 -15.46
C VAL A 8 -3.17 -22.80 -14.73
N VAL A 9 -4.09 -23.67 -14.31
CA VAL A 9 -5.30 -23.25 -13.58
C VAL A 9 -4.94 -22.58 -12.25
N GLU A 10 -3.94 -23.11 -11.54
CA GLU A 10 -3.49 -22.55 -10.26
C GLU A 10 -2.79 -21.19 -10.46
N ALA A 11 -1.95 -21.07 -11.48
CA ALA A 11 -1.34 -19.80 -11.86
C ALA A 11 -2.40 -18.73 -12.22
N VAL A 12 -3.42 -19.10 -12.99
CA VAL A 12 -4.53 -18.21 -13.35
C VAL A 12 -5.33 -17.79 -12.11
N ARG A 13 -5.55 -18.69 -11.16
CA ARG A 13 -6.28 -18.38 -9.92
C ARG A 13 -5.53 -17.35 -9.07
N ILE A 14 -4.22 -17.51 -8.89
CA ILE A 14 -3.40 -16.55 -8.13
C ILE A 14 -3.37 -15.19 -8.84
N ASN A 15 -3.11 -15.19 -10.16
CA ASN A 15 -3.09 -13.95 -10.93
C ASN A 15 -4.45 -13.25 -10.97
N GLY A 16 -5.55 -14.01 -11.03
CA GLY A 16 -6.90 -13.46 -11.00
C GLY A 16 -7.18 -12.70 -9.70
N PHE A 17 -6.73 -13.23 -8.56
CA PHE A 17 -6.83 -12.53 -7.28
C PHE A 17 -6.01 -11.24 -7.27
N VAL A 18 -4.75 -11.29 -7.72
CA VAL A 18 -3.88 -10.11 -7.79
C VAL A 18 -4.48 -9.03 -8.68
N LEU A 19 -4.93 -9.38 -9.89
CA LEU A 19 -5.57 -8.46 -10.82
C LEU A 19 -6.84 -7.83 -10.23
N PHE A 20 -7.66 -8.63 -9.54
CA PHE A 20 -8.85 -8.11 -8.86
C PHE A 20 -8.47 -7.06 -7.81
N VAL A 21 -7.48 -7.35 -6.97
CA VAL A 21 -7.01 -6.37 -5.97
C VAL A 21 -6.47 -5.12 -6.65
N VAL A 22 -5.67 -5.23 -7.72
CA VAL A 22 -5.13 -4.08 -8.47
C VAL A 22 -6.24 -3.19 -9.07
N VAL A 23 -7.34 -3.79 -9.56
CA VAL A 23 -8.50 -3.04 -10.06
C VAL A 23 -9.20 -2.29 -8.92
N SER A 24 -9.53 -2.98 -7.83
CA SER A 24 -10.15 -2.36 -6.64
C SER A 24 -9.26 -1.26 -6.07
N ALA A 25 -7.95 -1.49 -6.09
CA ALA A 25 -6.94 -0.57 -5.61
C ALA A 25 -6.91 0.74 -6.40
N THR A 26 -7.01 0.64 -7.72
CA THR A 26 -7.03 1.80 -8.62
C THR A 26 -8.28 2.64 -8.37
N TYR A 27 -9.43 1.99 -8.21
CA TYR A 27 -10.69 2.65 -7.85
C TYR A 27 -10.62 3.31 -6.47
N PHE A 28 -10.05 2.63 -5.47
CA PHE A 28 -9.87 3.17 -4.13
C PHE A 28 -8.95 4.39 -4.13
N THR A 29 -7.84 4.34 -4.87
CA THR A 29 -6.94 5.49 -5.02
C THR A 29 -7.66 6.69 -5.63
N TYR A 30 -8.51 6.45 -6.64
CA TYR A 30 -9.31 7.52 -7.24
C TYR A 30 -10.31 8.11 -6.24
N LEU A 31 -11.00 7.27 -5.45
CA LEU A 31 -11.92 7.72 -4.39
C LEU A 31 -11.21 8.51 -3.31
N VAL A 32 -10.02 8.08 -2.88
CA VAL A 32 -9.24 8.80 -1.87
C VAL A 32 -8.71 10.12 -2.45
N ALA A 33 -8.31 10.15 -3.71
CA ALA A 33 -7.85 11.36 -4.37
C ALA A 33 -8.98 12.38 -4.65
N SER A 34 -10.20 11.90 -4.92
CA SER A 34 -11.38 12.74 -5.09
C SER A 34 -12.00 13.16 -3.74
N SER A 35 -11.76 12.40 -2.68
CA SER A 35 -12.07 12.82 -1.31
C SER A 35 -11.04 13.81 -0.77
N ASP A 36 -11.46 14.74 0.09
CA ASP A 36 -10.53 15.59 0.84
C ASP A 36 -9.68 14.80 1.86
N LEU A 37 -9.84 13.48 1.96
CA LEU A 37 -9.10 12.64 2.90
C LEU A 37 -7.58 12.70 2.66
N GLY A 38 -7.15 12.66 1.40
CA GLY A 38 -5.73 12.77 1.05
C GLY A 38 -5.14 14.13 1.44
N LYS A 39 -5.92 15.21 1.29
CA LYS A 39 -5.56 16.56 1.72
C LYS A 39 -5.57 16.70 3.24
N ALA A 40 -6.57 16.20 3.93
CA ALA A 40 -6.67 16.24 5.39
C ALA A 40 -5.49 15.51 6.05
N ILE A 41 -5.08 14.36 5.51
CA ILE A 41 -3.89 13.64 5.99
C ILE A 41 -2.63 14.46 5.70
N ALA A 42 -2.48 15.03 4.50
CA ALA A 42 -1.33 15.86 4.16
C ALA A 42 -1.25 17.13 5.04
N GLU A 43 -2.36 17.83 5.25
CA GLU A 43 -2.45 19.01 6.13
C GLU A 43 -2.19 18.67 7.59
N PHE A 44 -2.68 17.52 8.09
CA PHE A 44 -2.37 17.07 9.44
C PHE A 44 -0.86 16.83 9.63
N VAL A 45 -0.19 16.31 8.59
CA VAL A 45 1.25 16.07 8.59
C VAL A 45 2.04 17.39 8.48
N VAL A 46 1.61 18.30 7.60
CA VAL A 46 2.25 19.61 7.38
C VAL A 46 2.06 20.55 8.59
N GLN A 47 0.86 20.64 9.18
CA GLN A 47 0.58 21.46 10.36
C GLN A 47 1.39 21.04 11.58
N ARG A 48 1.72 19.75 11.70
CA ARG A 48 2.57 19.22 12.78
C ARG A 48 4.08 19.40 12.51
N GLY A 49 4.47 20.00 11.39
CA GLY A 49 5.88 20.16 11.00
C GLY A 49 6.61 18.82 10.84
N LEU A 50 5.88 17.76 10.51
CA LEU A 50 6.45 16.43 10.37
C LEU A 50 7.30 16.40 9.10
N LEU A 51 8.62 16.55 9.27
CA LEU A 51 9.61 16.24 8.23
C LEU A 51 9.35 14.85 7.64
N LYS A 52 9.63 14.66 6.35
CA LYS A 52 9.51 13.39 5.60
C LYS A 52 9.97 12.17 6.41
N MET A 53 11.03 12.34 7.21
CA MET A 53 11.60 11.32 8.10
C MET A 53 10.65 10.85 9.20
N LYS A 54 9.91 11.76 9.85
CA LYS A 54 8.98 11.39 10.93
C LYS A 54 7.76 10.62 10.41
N PHE A 55 7.25 10.98 9.23
CA PHE A 55 6.20 10.21 8.56
C PHE A 55 6.68 8.78 8.26
N MET A 56 7.88 8.63 7.71
CA MET A 56 8.48 7.30 7.45
C MET A 56 8.62 6.45 8.71
N ILE A 57 9.02 7.05 9.84
CA ILE A 57 9.14 6.33 11.12
C ILE A 57 7.77 5.85 11.60
N ILE A 58 6.74 6.68 11.53
CA ILE A 58 5.37 6.31 11.94
C ILE A 58 4.85 5.16 11.08
N VAL A 59 5.02 5.26 9.75
CA VAL A 59 4.66 4.19 8.81
C VAL A 59 5.39 2.89 9.16
N ASN A 60 6.70 2.95 9.42
CA ASN A 60 7.49 1.77 9.78
C ASN A 60 6.94 1.07 11.04
N VAL A 61 6.61 1.82 12.09
CA VAL A 61 6.01 1.25 13.32
C VAL A 61 4.64 0.63 13.05
N ILE A 62 3.81 1.28 12.22
CA ILE A 62 2.50 0.74 11.82
C ILE A 62 2.68 -0.60 11.09
N TYR A 63 3.62 -0.67 10.15
CA TYR A 63 3.91 -1.90 9.42
C TYR A 63 4.44 -3.00 10.34
N LEU A 64 5.31 -2.68 11.30
CA LEU A 64 5.85 -3.66 12.25
C LEU A 64 4.73 -4.27 13.10
N ILE A 65 3.78 -3.45 13.57
CA ILE A 65 2.62 -3.93 14.33
C ILE A 65 1.69 -4.75 13.43
N MET A 66 1.27 -4.20 12.30
CA MET A 66 0.28 -4.86 11.44
C MET A 66 0.84 -6.12 10.74
N GLY A 67 2.12 -6.14 10.41
CA GLY A 67 2.82 -7.29 9.83
C GLY A 67 2.85 -8.51 10.76
N CYS A 68 2.75 -8.32 12.08
CA CYS A 68 2.61 -9.44 13.01
C CYS A 68 1.23 -10.12 12.98
N PHE A 69 0.18 -9.45 12.47
CA PHE A 69 -1.21 -9.93 12.56
C PHE A 69 -1.86 -10.24 11.21
N MET A 70 -1.39 -9.65 10.12
CA MET A 70 -2.05 -9.69 8.81
C MET A 70 -1.27 -10.48 7.76
N ASP A 71 -1.96 -10.94 6.72
CA ASP A 71 -1.34 -11.53 5.53
C ASP A 71 -0.48 -10.50 4.77
N ASN A 72 0.71 -10.95 4.37
CA ASN A 72 1.79 -10.13 3.82
C ASN A 72 1.38 -9.33 2.57
N ILE A 73 0.57 -9.92 1.71
CA ILE A 73 0.14 -9.28 0.45
C ILE A 73 -0.99 -8.29 0.73
N ALA A 74 -1.91 -8.64 1.64
CA ALA A 74 -3.07 -7.83 1.97
C ALA A 74 -2.68 -6.48 2.56
N ILE A 75 -1.77 -6.46 3.54
CA ILE A 75 -1.33 -5.21 4.19
C ILE A 75 -0.64 -4.29 3.19
N LEU A 76 0.27 -4.82 2.37
CA LEU A 76 1.06 -4.05 1.41
C LEU A 76 0.17 -3.33 0.39
N LEU A 77 -0.85 -4.03 -0.13
CA LEU A 77 -1.79 -3.44 -1.07
C LEU A 77 -2.65 -2.36 -0.38
N LEU A 78 -3.14 -2.60 0.83
CA LEU A 78 -3.98 -1.64 1.56
C LEU A 78 -3.26 -0.32 1.85
N THR A 79 -2.07 -0.40 2.43
CA THR A 79 -1.30 0.77 2.87
C THR A 79 -0.72 1.55 1.69
N ILE A 80 -0.29 0.91 0.61
CA ILE A 80 0.19 1.61 -0.59
C ILE A 80 -0.90 2.53 -1.11
N LEU A 81 -2.14 2.06 -1.20
CA LEU A 81 -3.24 2.84 -1.79
C LEU A 81 -3.72 3.94 -0.84
N MET A 82 -3.72 3.63 0.46
CA MET A 82 -4.09 4.59 1.49
C MET A 82 -3.07 5.73 1.58
N PHE A 83 -1.76 5.43 1.54
CA PHE A 83 -0.70 6.42 1.70
C PHE A 83 -0.19 7.01 0.39
N ALA A 84 -0.50 6.42 -0.77
CA ALA A 84 -0.13 6.96 -2.10
C ALA A 84 -0.35 8.48 -2.25
N PRO A 85 -1.52 9.06 -1.91
CA PRO A 85 -1.72 10.51 -2.02
C PRO A 85 -0.83 11.30 -1.06
N THR A 86 -0.62 10.78 0.16
CA THR A 86 0.23 11.41 1.18
C THR A 86 1.70 11.38 0.79
N ILE A 87 2.20 10.27 0.27
CA ILE A 87 3.58 10.10 -0.24
C ILE A 87 3.84 11.10 -1.37
N LYS A 88 2.88 11.25 -2.30
CA LYS A 88 2.96 12.24 -3.38
C LYS A 88 2.95 13.67 -2.85
N ALA A 89 2.07 13.99 -1.89
CA ALA A 89 1.98 15.32 -1.29
C ALA A 89 3.26 15.72 -0.53
N LEU A 90 3.87 14.79 0.21
CA LEU A 90 5.14 15.01 0.90
C LEU A 90 6.37 14.87 0.00
N GLN A 91 6.19 14.57 -1.30
CA GLN A 91 7.28 14.27 -2.24
C GLN A 91 8.27 13.25 -1.66
N ILE A 92 7.73 12.17 -1.11
CA ILE A 92 8.49 11.02 -0.63
C ILE A 92 8.69 10.07 -1.81
N ASP A 93 9.87 9.49 -1.90
CA ASP A 93 10.18 8.49 -2.92
C ASP A 93 9.39 7.20 -2.67
N LEU A 94 8.62 6.76 -3.67
CA LEU A 94 7.78 5.57 -3.60
C LEU A 94 8.60 4.29 -3.40
N VAL A 95 9.82 4.24 -3.94
CA VAL A 95 10.72 3.09 -3.81
C VAL A 95 11.13 2.93 -2.35
N TRP A 96 11.44 4.04 -1.67
CA TRP A 96 11.80 4.00 -0.25
C TRP A 96 10.64 3.53 0.64
N PHE A 97 9.42 3.98 0.36
CA PHE A 97 8.23 3.46 1.04
C PHE A 97 8.05 1.96 0.78
N GLY A 98 8.25 1.52 -0.47
CA GLY A 98 8.20 0.12 -0.86
C GLY A 98 9.24 -0.74 -0.13
N ILE A 99 10.48 -0.24 0.02
CA ILE A 99 11.54 -0.92 0.78
C ILE A 99 11.11 -1.11 2.23
N VAL A 100 10.62 -0.05 2.89
CA VAL A 100 10.14 -0.12 4.28
C VAL A 100 8.98 -1.10 4.41
N ALA A 101 8.04 -1.09 3.46
CA ALA A 101 6.91 -2.00 3.45
C ALA A 101 7.35 -3.47 3.34
N VAL A 102 8.23 -3.78 2.38
CA VAL A 102 8.68 -5.15 2.10
C VAL A 102 9.59 -5.69 3.22
N VAL A 103 10.40 -4.85 3.85
CA VAL A 103 11.29 -5.29 4.94
C VAL A 103 10.52 -5.60 6.24
N ASN A 104 9.38 -4.94 6.47
CA ASN A 104 8.57 -5.15 7.68
C ASN A 104 7.46 -6.21 7.52
N VAL A 105 7.30 -6.76 6.31
CA VAL A 105 6.29 -7.76 5.97
C VAL A 105 6.92 -9.15 5.89
#